data_AF-A0A353CQE1-F1
#
_entry.id   AF-A0A353CQE1-F1
#
_cell.length_a   1.000
_cell.length_b   1.000
_cell.length_c   1.000
_cell.angle_alpha   90.00
_cell.angle_beta   90.00
_cell.angle_gamma   90.00
#
_symmetry.space_group_name_H-M   'P 1'
#
loop_
_entity.id
_entity.type
_entity.pdbx_description
1 polymer ?
#
loop_
_entity_poly.entity_id
_entity_poly.type
_entity_poly.pdbx_seq_one_letter_code
_entity_poly.pdbx_strand_id
1 'polypeptide(L)'
;MKRLPILLASLLPLASCSGSRRAAPSLTPEPAIERAFDVLSTAKEGKKLISFLEKNPVSFEFANVEAPCPRYEFGRGRIYLRREFKGSDAMLALALARAAQVYRFHRLAGIESPTAEQEELAALFQARIGLQVRLVNQDFETDDPGVKEIKSAFCAYLHEGQRYAMQKARASALVTEQWCGRPFETLGSLESWLERTKEAVRDETLFTLLYERDLQRVRRGQITMADAMRNDANFRAMPLYEINRFQRMFYDTENEKVSRAVKLYRELTREDASWRAGHAGDITRAREAFATCGMKDLLPPGAGIPGFD
;
A
#
# COMPACT_ATOMS: atom_id res chain seq x y z
N MET A 1 18.79 75.37 -2.38
CA MET A 1 18.33 74.35 -1.42
C MET A 1 17.04 73.72 -1.96
N LYS A 2 16.92 72.39 -1.88
CA LYS A 2 15.87 71.47 -2.41
C LYS A 2 16.40 70.57 -3.54
N ARG A 3 16.79 69.34 -3.18
CA ARG A 3 16.83 68.13 -4.02
C ARG A 3 17.28 66.94 -3.15
N LEU A 4 16.32 66.28 -2.52
CA LEU A 4 16.38 64.90 -2.01
C LEU A 4 14.96 64.60 -1.51
N PRO A 5 14.15 63.87 -2.30
CA PRO A 5 14.01 62.45 -1.99
C PRO A 5 13.67 61.61 -3.23
N ILE A 6 14.65 60.91 -3.81
CA ILE A 6 14.39 59.81 -4.77
C ILE A 6 15.36 58.67 -4.45
N LEU A 7 15.33 58.17 -3.21
CA LEU A 7 16.11 56.98 -2.82
C LEU A 7 15.35 56.09 -1.82
N LEU A 8 14.01 56.20 -1.78
CA LEU A 8 13.16 55.39 -0.88
C LEU A 8 12.12 54.53 -1.63
N ALA A 9 12.18 54.49 -2.97
CA ALA A 9 11.24 53.72 -3.80
C ALA A 9 11.80 52.37 -4.29
N SER A 10 13.09 52.06 -4.07
CA SER A 10 13.75 50.86 -4.62
C SER A 10 13.90 49.69 -3.63
N LEU A 11 13.43 49.83 -2.38
CA LEU A 11 13.54 48.78 -1.35
C LEU A 11 12.24 47.97 -1.10
N LEU A 12 11.15 48.28 -1.81
CA LEU A 12 9.86 47.62 -1.62
C LEU A 12 9.53 46.37 -2.50
N PRO A 13 10.30 45.94 -3.53
CA PRO A 13 9.92 44.75 -4.29
C PRO A 13 10.50 43.43 -3.75
N LEU A 14 11.30 43.43 -2.67
CA LEU A 14 11.90 42.20 -2.11
C LEU A 14 11.09 41.54 -0.99
N ALA A 15 9.96 42.13 -0.56
CA ALA A 15 9.13 41.60 0.52
C ALA A 15 7.92 40.75 0.05
N SER A 16 7.70 40.56 -1.26
CA SER A 16 6.54 39.81 -1.78
C SER A 16 6.80 38.33 -2.09
N CYS A 17 7.99 37.80 -1.78
CA CYS A 17 8.31 36.37 -1.91
C CYS A 17 8.26 35.58 -0.58
N SER A 18 7.65 36.12 0.48
CA SER A 18 7.16 35.29 1.60
C SER A 18 5.75 34.79 1.28
N GLY A 19 5.60 34.20 0.09
CA GLY A 19 4.41 33.44 -0.26
C GLY A 19 4.17 32.43 0.86
N SER A 20 3.00 32.54 1.50
CA SER A 20 2.48 31.62 2.49
C SER A 20 2.77 30.18 2.06
N ARG A 21 3.89 29.62 2.55
CA ARG A 21 4.07 28.17 2.55
C ARG A 21 3.00 27.71 3.52
N ARG A 22 1.84 27.32 2.98
CA ARG A 22 0.90 26.48 3.72
C ARG A 22 1.77 25.41 4.37
N ALA A 23 1.74 25.35 5.70
CA ALA A 23 2.42 24.29 6.43
C ALA A 23 2.05 22.98 5.74
N ALA A 24 3.07 22.18 5.39
CA ALA A 24 2.83 20.91 4.72
C ALA A 24 1.79 20.14 5.55
N PRO A 25 0.75 19.57 4.93
CA PRO A 25 -0.26 18.85 5.67
C PRO A 25 0.42 17.76 6.50
N SER A 26 0.20 17.76 7.82
CA SER A 26 0.85 16.78 8.68
C SER A 26 0.39 15.38 8.29
N LEU A 27 1.35 14.49 8.03
CA LEU A 27 1.08 13.10 7.69
C LEU A 27 0.74 12.26 8.93
N THR A 28 0.97 12.78 10.14
CA THR A 28 0.68 12.08 11.39
C THR A 28 0.65 13.06 12.57
N PRO A 29 -0.11 12.77 13.63
CA PRO A 29 0.03 13.44 14.92
C PRO A 29 0.97 12.70 15.90
N GLU A 30 1.50 11.52 15.53
CA GLU A 30 2.22 10.63 16.45
C GLU A 30 3.76 10.81 16.35
N PRO A 31 4.46 11.20 17.44
CA PRO A 31 5.91 11.43 17.40
C PRO A 31 6.75 10.19 17.00
N ALA A 32 6.27 8.98 17.29
CA ALA A 32 6.96 7.76 16.87
C ALA A 32 6.90 7.57 15.34
N ILE A 33 5.78 7.95 14.71
CA ILE A 33 5.61 7.87 13.27
C ILE A 33 6.46 8.94 12.58
N GLU A 34 6.59 10.13 13.17
CA GLU A 34 7.51 11.18 12.69
C GLU A 34 8.97 10.70 12.65
N ARG A 35 9.46 10.08 13.74
CA ARG A 35 10.83 9.51 13.75
C ARG A 35 10.99 8.38 12.73
N ALA A 36 9.96 7.57 12.51
CA ALA A 36 9.98 6.58 11.45
C ALA A 36 10.05 7.21 10.04
N PHE A 37 9.40 8.35 9.82
CA PHE A 37 9.59 9.14 8.60
C PHE A 37 11.02 9.68 8.48
N ASP A 38 11.66 10.09 9.59
CA ASP A 38 13.06 10.52 9.57
C ASP A 38 13.98 9.37 9.13
N VAL A 39 13.79 8.17 9.66
CA VAL A 39 14.52 6.97 9.20
C VAL A 39 14.26 6.71 7.73
N LEU A 40 13.00 6.74 7.28
CA LEU A 40 12.65 6.56 5.87
C LEU A 40 13.29 7.63 4.97
N SER A 41 13.44 8.86 5.47
CA SER A 41 14.07 9.96 4.75
C SER A 41 15.57 9.75 4.51
N THR A 42 16.23 8.85 5.24
CA THR A 42 17.64 8.51 4.96
C THR A 42 17.79 7.71 3.65
N ALA A 43 16.74 6.99 3.25
CA ALA A 43 16.70 6.18 2.04
C ALA A 43 16.30 7.01 0.82
N LYS A 44 17.00 6.86 -0.31
CA LYS A 44 16.71 7.59 -1.56
C LYS A 44 15.29 7.32 -2.05
N GLU A 45 14.83 6.08 -1.99
CA GLU A 45 13.45 5.72 -2.37
C GLU A 45 12.43 6.19 -1.33
N GLY A 46 12.81 6.23 -0.06
CA GLY A 46 11.99 6.78 1.02
C GLY A 46 11.72 8.27 0.85
N LYS A 47 12.72 9.09 0.49
CA LYS A 47 12.52 10.51 0.17
C LYS A 47 11.51 10.74 -0.95
N LYS A 48 11.58 9.93 -2.02
CA LYS A 48 10.64 10.02 -3.14
C LYS A 48 9.21 9.69 -2.69
N LEU A 49 9.06 8.68 -1.85
CA LEU A 49 7.77 8.29 -1.28
C LEU A 49 7.20 9.38 -0.38
N ILE A 50 8.01 9.96 0.51
CA ILE A 50 7.58 11.07 1.39
C ILE A 50 7.12 12.27 0.56
N SER A 51 7.89 12.68 -0.45
CA SER A 51 7.48 13.78 -1.35
C SER A 51 6.18 13.48 -2.10
N PHE A 52 5.91 12.21 -2.41
CA PHE A 52 4.63 11.81 -2.98
C PHE A 52 3.48 11.95 -1.98
N LEU A 53 3.69 11.53 -0.72
CA LEU A 53 2.69 11.63 0.35
C LEU A 53 2.36 13.09 0.71
N GLU A 54 3.33 13.98 0.73
CA GLU A 54 3.11 15.42 0.95
C GLU A 54 2.20 16.04 -0.12
N LYS A 55 2.29 15.55 -1.36
CA LYS A 55 1.43 15.97 -2.49
C LYS A 55 0.07 15.25 -2.50
N ASN A 56 -0.04 14.12 -1.81
CA ASN A 56 -1.22 13.27 -1.76
C ASN A 56 -1.51 12.89 -0.29
N PRO A 57 -1.91 13.84 0.55
CA PRO A 57 -1.91 13.66 2.00
C PRO A 57 -2.79 12.49 2.46
N VAL A 58 -2.26 11.73 3.42
CA VAL A 58 -2.92 10.64 4.13
C VAL A 58 -2.39 10.66 5.57
N SER A 59 -3.28 10.46 6.55
CA SER A 59 -2.90 10.40 7.97
C SER A 59 -2.49 8.98 8.35
N PHE A 60 -1.33 8.84 8.98
CA PHE A 60 -0.85 7.62 9.60
C PHE A 60 -1.09 7.69 11.10
N GLU A 61 -1.80 6.70 11.64
CA GLU A 61 -2.17 6.59 13.05
C GLU A 61 -1.90 5.16 13.52
N PHE A 62 -1.78 4.94 14.83
CA PHE A 62 -1.77 3.57 15.36
C PHE A 62 -3.18 3.02 15.48
N ALA A 63 -3.34 1.72 15.27
CA ALA A 63 -4.56 1.02 15.62
C ALA A 63 -4.78 1.09 17.14
N ASN A 64 -6.03 1.28 17.56
CA ASN A 64 -6.44 1.26 18.97
C ASN A 64 -6.54 -0.16 19.54
N VAL A 65 -6.42 -1.18 18.68
CA VAL A 65 -6.49 -2.61 19.02
C VAL A 65 -5.22 -3.29 18.52
N GLU A 66 -4.88 -4.43 19.13
CA GLU A 66 -3.84 -5.32 18.58
C GLU A 66 -4.27 -5.76 17.18
N ALA A 67 -3.40 -5.52 16.21
CA ALA A 67 -3.72 -5.67 14.80
C ALA A 67 -2.68 -6.56 14.13
N PRO A 68 -3.07 -7.62 13.41
CA PRO A 68 -2.11 -8.49 12.73
C PRO A 68 -1.50 -7.82 11.49
N CYS A 69 -2.21 -6.86 10.88
CA CYS A 69 -1.79 -6.13 9.69
C CYS A 69 -2.27 -4.67 9.70
N PRO A 70 -1.69 -3.81 8.82
CA PRO A 70 -2.21 -2.47 8.60
C PRO A 70 -3.66 -2.49 8.09
N ARG A 71 -4.44 -1.50 8.50
CA ARG A 71 -5.81 -1.28 8.01
C ARG A 71 -5.85 -0.01 7.17
N TYR A 72 -6.38 -0.13 5.95
CA TYR A 72 -6.47 0.94 4.98
C TYR A 72 -7.88 1.54 4.94
N GLU A 73 -8.03 2.81 5.33
CA GLU A 73 -9.28 3.56 5.21
C GLU A 73 -9.11 4.72 4.23
N PHE A 74 -8.85 4.39 2.96
CA PHE A 74 -8.56 5.39 1.92
C PHE A 74 -9.68 6.42 1.75
N GLY A 75 -10.95 6.03 1.89
CA GLY A 75 -12.09 6.95 1.85
C GLY A 75 -12.09 8.01 2.96
N ARG A 76 -11.42 7.75 4.09
CA ARG A 76 -11.21 8.72 5.18
C ARG A 76 -9.82 9.36 5.15
N GLY A 77 -8.98 8.99 4.18
CA GLY A 77 -7.59 9.45 4.11
C GLY A 77 -6.76 8.99 5.31
N ARG A 78 -7.01 7.78 5.84
CA ARG A 78 -6.30 7.25 7.01
C ARG A 78 -5.72 5.86 6.77
N ILE A 79 -4.57 5.61 7.37
CA ILE A 79 -3.91 4.30 7.42
C ILE A 79 -3.55 4.01 8.87
N TYR A 80 -4.04 2.89 9.37
CA TYR A 80 -3.77 2.43 10.72
C TYR A 80 -2.60 1.45 10.71
N LEU A 81 -1.52 1.83 11.37
CA LEU A 81 -0.33 1.01 11.58
C LEU A 81 -0.47 0.18 12.85
N ARG A 82 0.29 -0.91 12.88
CA ARG A 82 0.45 -1.81 14.01
C ARG A 82 1.15 -1.10 15.17
N ARG A 83 0.56 -1.17 16.37
CA ARG A 83 1.09 -0.49 17.56
C ARG A 83 2.36 -1.17 18.07
N GLU A 84 2.53 -2.44 17.77
CA GLU A 84 3.65 -3.25 18.24
C GLU A 84 5.00 -2.74 17.71
N PHE A 85 5.00 -2.04 16.57
CA PHE A 85 6.21 -1.42 16.01
C PHE A 85 6.64 -0.13 16.71
N LYS A 86 5.86 0.43 17.65
CA LYS A 86 6.17 1.70 18.33
C LYS A 86 7.51 1.68 19.06
N GLY A 87 8.01 0.51 19.44
CA GLY A 87 9.29 0.34 20.13
C GLY A 87 10.54 0.34 19.24
N SER A 88 10.39 0.31 17.90
CA SER A 88 11.53 0.29 16.97
C SER A 88 11.27 1.22 15.79
N ASP A 89 11.97 2.36 15.76
CA ASP A 89 11.84 3.35 14.69
C ASP A 89 12.17 2.75 13.31
N ALA A 90 13.13 1.80 13.24
CA ALA A 90 13.47 1.08 12.01
C ALA A 90 12.34 0.16 11.53
N MET A 91 11.77 -0.67 12.41
CA MET A 91 10.67 -1.56 12.03
C MET A 91 9.40 -0.78 11.70
N LEU A 92 9.14 0.31 12.44
CA LEU A 92 8.05 1.22 12.13
C LEU A 92 8.25 1.89 10.76
N ALA A 93 9.47 2.32 10.43
CA ALA A 93 9.78 2.90 9.12
C ALA A 93 9.54 1.89 7.97
N LEU A 94 9.87 0.61 8.16
CA LEU A 94 9.59 -0.45 7.18
C LEU A 94 8.09 -0.74 7.05
N ALA A 95 7.37 -0.81 8.17
CA ALA A 95 5.92 -0.99 8.17
C ALA A 95 5.22 0.18 7.48
N LEU A 96 5.67 1.41 7.78
CA LEU A 96 5.21 2.64 7.16
C LEU A 96 5.51 2.64 5.65
N ALA A 97 6.73 2.29 5.25
CA ALA A 97 7.13 2.22 3.84
C ALA A 97 6.23 1.27 3.04
N ARG A 98 5.92 0.09 3.62
CA ARG A 98 4.99 -0.87 3.00
C ARG A 98 3.60 -0.27 2.85
N ALA A 99 3.02 0.24 3.94
CA ALA A 99 1.65 0.77 3.92
C ALA A 99 1.51 2.00 2.99
N ALA A 100 2.50 2.89 3.00
CA ALA A 100 2.58 4.05 2.11
C ALA A 100 2.73 3.65 0.64
N GLN A 101 3.45 2.57 0.33
CA GLN A 101 3.57 2.08 -1.05
C GLN A 101 2.25 1.49 -1.57
N VAL A 102 1.48 0.79 -0.73
CA VAL A 102 0.10 0.37 -1.07
C VAL A 102 -0.76 1.58 -1.39
N TYR A 103 -0.71 2.63 -0.55
CA TYR A 103 -1.43 3.87 -0.78
C TYR A 103 -0.98 4.60 -2.06
N ARG A 104 0.32 4.67 -2.33
CA ARG A 104 0.85 5.25 -3.57
C ARG A 104 0.28 4.54 -4.79
N PHE A 105 0.26 3.21 -4.79
CA PHE A 105 -0.37 2.46 -5.88
C PHE A 105 -1.86 2.76 -5.98
N HIS A 106 -2.60 2.72 -4.87
CA HIS A 106 -4.03 3.06 -4.82
C HIS A 106 -4.31 4.43 -5.46
N ARG A 107 -3.55 5.46 -5.08
CA ARG A 107 -3.70 6.83 -5.59
C ARG A 107 -3.38 6.96 -7.08
N LEU A 108 -2.38 6.22 -7.57
CA LEU A 108 -2.00 6.27 -8.98
C LEU A 108 -2.93 5.45 -9.88
N ALA A 109 -3.38 4.29 -9.41
CA ALA A 109 -4.24 3.37 -10.15
C ALA A 109 -5.72 3.76 -10.10
N GLY A 110 -6.18 4.37 -9.01
CA GLY A 110 -7.59 4.72 -8.80
C GLY A 110 -8.50 3.55 -8.43
N ILE A 111 -7.93 2.38 -8.11
CA ILE A 111 -8.71 1.22 -7.62
C ILE A 111 -9.11 1.48 -6.16
N GLU A 112 -10.41 1.40 -5.86
CA GLU A 112 -10.95 1.75 -4.54
C GLU A 112 -10.49 0.82 -3.42
N SER A 113 -10.45 -0.49 -3.69
CA SER A 113 -10.08 -1.51 -2.70
C SER A 113 -8.61 -1.92 -2.82
N PRO A 114 -7.94 -2.25 -1.69
CA PRO A 114 -6.62 -2.85 -1.73
C PRO A 114 -6.61 -4.15 -2.54
N THR A 115 -5.52 -4.37 -3.29
CA THR A 115 -5.32 -5.60 -4.09
C THR A 115 -4.09 -6.36 -3.64
N ALA A 116 -4.05 -7.66 -3.89
CA ALA A 116 -2.89 -8.50 -3.58
C ALA A 116 -1.62 -8.00 -4.29
N GLU A 117 -1.74 -7.53 -5.53
CA GLU A 117 -0.64 -6.95 -6.31
C GLU A 117 -0.03 -5.69 -5.67
N GLN A 118 -0.83 -4.91 -4.93
CA GLN A 118 -0.30 -3.77 -4.15
C GLN A 118 0.59 -4.24 -3.00
N GLU A 119 0.17 -5.28 -2.28
CA GLU A 119 0.95 -5.87 -1.19
C GLU A 119 2.24 -6.53 -1.70
N GLU A 120 2.20 -7.16 -2.87
CA GLU A 120 3.41 -7.69 -3.53
C GLU A 120 4.45 -6.60 -3.77
N LEU A 121 4.06 -5.50 -4.43
CA LEU A 121 4.95 -4.38 -4.71
C LEU A 121 5.40 -3.67 -3.43
N ALA A 122 4.52 -3.58 -2.44
CA ALA A 122 4.83 -2.99 -1.15
C ALA A 122 5.86 -3.83 -0.36
N ALA A 123 5.81 -5.17 -0.45
CA ALA A 123 6.81 -6.04 0.14
C ALA A 123 8.18 -5.89 -0.53
N LEU A 124 8.23 -5.78 -1.86
CA LEU A 124 9.47 -5.50 -2.59
C LEU A 124 10.06 -4.14 -2.18
N PHE A 125 9.20 -3.11 -2.12
CA PHE A 125 9.60 -1.78 -1.70
C PHE A 125 10.10 -1.76 -0.25
N GLN A 126 9.41 -2.44 0.67
CA GLN A 126 9.84 -2.60 2.06
C GLN A 126 11.25 -3.20 2.13
N ALA A 127 11.53 -4.23 1.34
CA ALA A 127 12.86 -4.84 1.30
C ALA A 127 13.93 -3.92 0.70
N ARG A 128 13.60 -3.13 -0.34
CA ARG A 128 14.50 -2.08 -0.88
C ARG A 128 14.85 -1.04 0.18
N ILE A 129 13.86 -0.57 0.95
CA ILE A 129 14.10 0.35 2.05
C ILE A 129 14.99 -0.29 3.11
N GLY A 130 14.74 -1.56 3.47
CA GLY A 130 15.58 -2.30 4.42
C GLY A 130 17.06 -2.35 4.03
N LEU A 131 17.35 -2.53 2.73
CA LEU A 131 18.72 -2.45 2.22
C LEU A 131 19.30 -1.02 2.31
N GLN A 132 18.51 0.01 1.97
CA GLN A 132 18.96 1.39 1.96
C GLN A 132 19.22 1.97 3.36
N VAL A 133 18.44 1.54 4.35
CA VAL A 133 18.64 1.91 5.77
C VAL A 133 19.67 1.02 6.47
N ARG A 134 20.23 0.03 5.76
CA ARG A 134 21.29 -0.89 6.24
C ARG A 134 20.88 -1.68 7.48
N LEU A 135 19.72 -2.34 7.42
CA LEU A 135 19.27 -3.22 8.49
C LEU A 135 20.32 -4.28 8.84
N VAL A 136 20.43 -4.58 10.12
CA VAL A 136 21.28 -5.63 10.69
C VAL A 136 20.43 -6.66 11.46
N ASN A 137 20.99 -7.84 11.76
CA ASN A 137 20.25 -8.88 12.49
C ASN A 137 19.72 -8.39 13.85
N GLN A 138 20.46 -7.52 14.53
CA GLN A 138 20.10 -6.94 15.82
C GLN A 138 18.80 -6.13 15.76
N ASP A 139 18.47 -5.52 14.62
CA ASP A 139 17.20 -4.79 14.45
C ASP A 139 15.98 -5.72 14.56
N PHE A 140 16.19 -7.03 14.46
CA PHE A 140 15.16 -8.07 14.54
C PHE A 140 15.24 -8.92 15.82
N GLU A 141 16.06 -8.55 16.80
CA GLU A 141 16.17 -9.26 18.09
C GLU A 141 14.99 -8.91 19.00
N THR A 142 13.79 -9.34 18.60
CA THR A 142 12.55 -9.21 19.36
C THR A 142 11.66 -10.42 19.12
N ASP A 143 10.82 -10.71 20.11
CA ASP A 143 9.84 -11.79 19.99
C ASP A 143 8.56 -11.38 19.25
N ASP A 144 8.45 -10.11 18.88
CA ASP A 144 7.29 -9.58 18.17
C ASP A 144 7.02 -10.33 16.85
N PRO A 145 5.82 -10.94 16.68
CA PRO A 145 5.47 -11.67 15.48
C PRO A 145 5.51 -10.83 14.19
N GLY A 146 5.19 -9.53 14.27
CA GLY A 146 5.24 -8.62 13.13
C GLY A 146 6.67 -8.33 12.68
N VAL A 147 7.60 -8.17 13.62
CA VAL A 147 9.02 -8.01 13.29
C VAL A 147 9.60 -9.28 12.68
N LYS A 148 9.20 -10.45 13.19
CA LYS A 148 9.52 -11.76 12.59
C LYS A 148 8.96 -11.88 11.17
N GLU A 149 7.76 -11.38 10.90
CA GLU A 149 7.17 -11.34 9.55
C GLU A 149 7.98 -10.44 8.61
N ILE A 150 8.35 -9.23 9.05
CA ILE A 150 9.20 -8.31 8.27
C ILE A 150 10.55 -8.96 7.98
N LYS A 151 11.19 -9.59 8.97
CA LYS A 151 12.44 -10.35 8.78
C LYS A 151 12.24 -11.43 7.73
N SER A 152 11.19 -12.23 7.87
CA SER A 152 10.89 -13.36 6.99
C SER A 152 10.60 -12.92 5.55
N ALA A 153 9.98 -11.75 5.34
CA ALA A 153 9.78 -11.15 4.03
C ALA A 153 11.08 -10.56 3.45
N PHE A 154 11.91 -9.94 4.30
CA PHE A 154 13.21 -9.41 3.90
C PHE A 154 14.16 -10.54 3.48
N CYS A 155 14.25 -11.61 4.27
CA CYS A 155 14.99 -12.83 3.95
C CYS A 155 14.53 -13.41 2.60
N ALA A 156 13.20 -13.55 2.41
CA ALA A 156 12.59 -14.05 1.18
C ALA A 156 13.06 -13.27 -0.07
N TYR A 157 13.17 -11.95 0.07
CA TYR A 157 13.64 -11.08 -0.99
C TYR A 157 15.15 -11.18 -1.22
N LEU A 158 15.94 -11.30 -0.15
CA LEU A 158 17.38 -11.46 -0.25
C LEU A 158 17.71 -12.78 -0.92
N HIS A 159 17.35 -13.93 -0.35
CA HIS A 159 17.89 -15.23 -0.73
C HIS A 159 17.17 -15.84 -1.94
N GLU A 160 15.84 -15.90 -1.92
CA GLU A 160 15.00 -16.54 -2.94
C GLU A 160 14.62 -15.59 -4.09
N GLY A 161 14.72 -14.28 -3.83
CA GLY A 161 14.58 -13.23 -4.83
C GLY A 161 13.17 -12.68 -4.99
N GLN A 162 13.02 -11.79 -5.96
CA GLN A 162 11.83 -10.98 -6.17
C GLN A 162 10.55 -11.81 -6.29
N ARG A 163 10.54 -12.85 -7.13
CA ARG A 163 9.34 -13.65 -7.41
C ARG A 163 8.82 -14.34 -6.14
N TYR A 164 9.71 -14.91 -5.33
CA TYR A 164 9.33 -15.62 -4.12
C TYR A 164 8.81 -14.66 -3.04
N ALA A 165 9.47 -13.51 -2.86
CA ALA A 165 8.98 -12.46 -1.96
C ALA A 165 7.58 -11.97 -2.33
N MET A 166 7.30 -11.77 -3.62
CA MET A 166 5.95 -11.43 -4.11
C MET A 166 4.95 -12.54 -3.79
N GLN A 167 5.26 -13.80 -4.09
CA GLN A 167 4.36 -14.92 -3.80
C GLN A 167 4.00 -15.02 -2.32
N LYS A 168 4.97 -14.81 -1.43
CA LYS A 168 4.75 -14.78 0.02
C LYS A 168 3.84 -13.63 0.47
N ALA A 169 4.08 -12.43 -0.08
CA ALA A 169 3.22 -11.27 0.18
C ALA A 169 1.78 -11.50 -0.33
N ARG A 170 1.64 -12.10 -1.52
CA ARG A 170 0.36 -12.50 -2.10
C ARG A 170 -0.39 -13.48 -1.22
N ALA A 171 0.29 -14.51 -0.72
CA ALA A 171 -0.31 -15.49 0.18
C ALA A 171 -0.87 -14.80 1.43
N SER A 172 -0.10 -13.92 2.08
CA SER A 172 -0.57 -13.15 3.26
C SER A 172 -1.78 -12.26 2.93
N ALA A 173 -1.79 -11.60 1.76
CA ALA A 173 -2.91 -10.75 1.32
C ALA A 173 -4.22 -11.51 1.08
N LEU A 174 -4.13 -12.82 0.80
CA LEU A 174 -5.27 -13.70 0.52
C LEU A 174 -5.73 -14.52 1.74
N VAL A 175 -5.03 -14.43 2.88
CA VAL A 175 -5.49 -15.02 4.14
C VAL A 175 -6.63 -14.16 4.70
N THR A 176 -7.73 -14.81 5.09
CA THR A 176 -8.88 -14.15 5.71
C THR A 176 -8.48 -13.47 7.01
N GLU A 177 -8.64 -12.15 7.04
CA GLU A 177 -8.39 -11.33 8.23
C GLU A 177 -9.31 -10.12 8.19
N GLN A 178 -10.37 -10.16 8.98
CA GLN A 178 -11.46 -9.19 8.91
C GLN A 178 -11.01 -7.79 9.32
N TRP A 179 -10.08 -7.66 10.29
CA TRP A 179 -9.58 -6.36 10.72
C TRP A 179 -8.91 -5.59 9.59
N CYS A 180 -8.16 -6.31 8.74
CA CYS A 180 -7.41 -5.73 7.64
C CYS A 180 -8.22 -5.62 6.35
N GLY A 181 -9.48 -6.08 6.34
CA GLY A 181 -10.32 -6.13 5.15
C GLY A 181 -9.88 -7.18 4.12
N ARG A 182 -9.22 -8.27 4.60
CA ARG A 182 -8.74 -9.38 3.78
C ARG A 182 -9.79 -10.52 3.71
N PRO A 183 -9.79 -11.35 2.67
CA PRO A 183 -8.82 -11.40 1.55
C PRO A 183 -8.96 -10.20 0.61
N PHE A 184 -7.82 -9.71 0.12
CA PHE A 184 -7.79 -8.67 -0.91
C PHE A 184 -8.19 -9.23 -2.28
N GLU A 185 -8.72 -8.35 -3.12
CA GLU A 185 -8.97 -8.71 -4.52
C GLU A 185 -7.66 -8.83 -5.28
N THR A 186 -7.68 -9.53 -6.39
CA THR A 186 -6.56 -9.56 -7.35
C THR A 186 -6.94 -8.73 -8.58
N LEU A 187 -5.94 -8.21 -9.30
CA LEU A 187 -6.18 -7.58 -10.60
C LEU A 187 -6.92 -8.54 -11.55
N GLY A 188 -6.58 -9.83 -11.55
CA GLY A 188 -7.29 -10.84 -12.34
C GLY A 188 -8.76 -11.03 -11.93
N SER A 189 -9.08 -10.97 -10.64
CA SER A 189 -10.49 -11.00 -10.20
C SER A 189 -11.25 -9.74 -10.57
N LEU A 190 -10.59 -8.58 -10.63
CA LEU A 190 -11.19 -7.33 -11.10
C LEU A 190 -11.47 -7.39 -12.61
N GLU A 191 -10.52 -7.90 -13.41
CA GLU A 191 -10.71 -8.14 -14.85
C GLU A 191 -11.87 -9.13 -15.10
N SER A 192 -11.91 -10.25 -14.39
CA SER A 192 -13.00 -11.22 -14.50
C SER A 192 -14.35 -10.60 -14.13
N TRP A 193 -14.39 -9.76 -13.09
CA TRP A 193 -15.61 -9.07 -12.69
C TRP A 193 -16.06 -8.02 -13.72
N LEU A 194 -15.13 -7.34 -14.41
CA LEU A 194 -15.45 -6.46 -15.53
C LEU A 194 -16.06 -7.21 -16.71
N GLU A 195 -15.52 -8.36 -17.08
CA GLU A 195 -16.10 -9.18 -18.16
C GLU A 195 -17.50 -9.71 -17.77
N ARG A 196 -17.69 -10.18 -16.52
CA ARG A 196 -19.02 -10.53 -16.01
C ARG A 196 -19.99 -9.35 -16.04
N THR A 197 -19.51 -8.13 -15.79
CA THR A 197 -20.35 -6.92 -15.86
C THR A 197 -20.82 -6.65 -17.29
N LYS A 198 -19.93 -6.83 -18.27
CA LYS A 198 -20.26 -6.69 -19.69
C LYS A 198 -21.29 -7.74 -20.15
N GLU A 199 -21.18 -8.97 -19.66
CA GLU A 199 -22.17 -10.03 -19.89
C GLU A 199 -23.51 -9.70 -19.20
N ALA A 200 -23.48 -9.30 -17.93
CA ALA A 200 -24.70 -8.97 -17.17
C ALA A 200 -25.45 -7.75 -17.74
N VAL A 201 -24.76 -6.83 -18.42
CA VAL A 201 -25.40 -5.74 -19.18
C VAL A 201 -26.15 -6.29 -20.41
N ARG A 202 -25.61 -7.31 -21.09
CA ARG A 202 -26.26 -7.95 -22.25
C ARG A 202 -27.45 -8.82 -21.84
N ASP A 203 -27.34 -9.49 -20.70
CA ASP A 203 -28.32 -10.45 -20.20
C ASP A 203 -29.35 -9.82 -19.25
N GLU A 204 -29.34 -8.49 -19.09
CA GLU A 204 -30.23 -7.72 -18.19
C GLU A 204 -30.15 -8.13 -16.70
N THR A 205 -29.06 -8.78 -16.27
CA THR A 205 -28.84 -9.28 -14.90
C THR A 205 -27.92 -8.40 -14.04
N LEU A 206 -27.57 -7.20 -14.52
CA LEU A 206 -26.62 -6.29 -13.85
C LEU A 206 -26.95 -6.01 -12.38
N PHE A 207 -28.23 -5.85 -12.02
CA PHE A 207 -28.64 -5.58 -10.64
C PHE A 207 -28.20 -6.68 -9.67
N THR A 208 -28.38 -7.94 -10.08
CA THR A 208 -27.97 -9.10 -9.30
C THR A 208 -26.45 -9.10 -9.10
N LEU A 209 -25.70 -8.83 -10.17
CA LEU A 209 -24.23 -8.79 -10.11
C LEU A 209 -23.71 -7.67 -9.18
N LEU A 210 -24.31 -6.47 -9.23
CA LEU A 210 -23.92 -5.36 -8.35
C LEU A 210 -24.22 -5.68 -6.89
N TYR A 211 -25.39 -6.26 -6.60
CA TYR A 211 -25.75 -6.67 -5.25
C TYR A 211 -24.83 -7.79 -4.74
N GLU A 212 -24.51 -8.79 -5.57
CA GLU A 212 -23.53 -9.83 -5.22
C GLU A 212 -22.17 -9.24 -4.84
N ARG A 213 -21.70 -8.23 -5.58
CA ARG A 213 -20.44 -7.53 -5.26
C ARG A 213 -20.53 -6.85 -3.89
N ASP A 214 -21.60 -6.13 -3.62
CA ASP A 214 -21.78 -5.48 -2.33
C ASP A 214 -21.88 -6.49 -1.18
N LEU A 215 -22.53 -7.65 -1.38
CA LEU A 215 -22.51 -8.74 -0.40
C LEU A 215 -21.10 -9.28 -0.11
N GLN A 216 -20.22 -9.37 -1.12
CA GLN A 216 -18.82 -9.73 -0.88
C GLN A 216 -18.09 -8.66 -0.06
N ARG A 217 -18.37 -7.37 -0.32
CA ARG A 217 -17.80 -6.25 0.44
C ARG A 217 -18.30 -6.26 1.90
N VAL A 218 -19.55 -6.63 2.14
CA VAL A 218 -20.09 -6.86 3.49
C VAL A 218 -19.34 -7.98 4.20
N ARG A 219 -19.13 -9.13 3.54
CA ARG A 219 -18.37 -10.27 4.11
C ARG A 219 -16.94 -9.89 4.48
N ARG A 220 -16.32 -8.97 3.72
CA ARG A 220 -15.00 -8.41 4.00
C ARG A 220 -15.01 -7.26 5.02
N GLY A 221 -16.17 -6.87 5.54
CA GLY A 221 -16.32 -5.75 6.48
C GLY A 221 -16.06 -4.36 5.88
N GLN A 222 -16.09 -4.23 4.55
CA GLN A 222 -15.81 -2.97 3.85
C GLN A 222 -17.01 -2.02 3.83
N ILE A 223 -18.23 -2.57 3.82
CA ILE A 223 -19.50 -1.84 3.90
C ILE A 223 -20.45 -2.60 4.84
N THR A 224 -21.48 -1.92 5.37
CA THR A 224 -22.51 -2.60 6.18
C THR A 224 -23.58 -3.25 5.30
N MET A 225 -24.33 -4.22 5.85
CA MET A 225 -25.48 -4.78 5.13
C MET A 225 -26.52 -3.70 4.81
N ALA A 226 -26.69 -2.72 5.69
CA ALA A 226 -27.58 -1.59 5.45
C ALA A 226 -27.12 -0.73 4.27
N ASP A 227 -25.81 -0.52 4.09
CA ASP A 227 -25.27 0.19 2.93
C ASP A 227 -25.45 -0.62 1.64
N ALA A 228 -25.23 -1.94 1.67
CA ALA A 228 -25.48 -2.81 0.52
C ALA A 228 -26.96 -2.79 0.08
N MET A 229 -27.90 -2.86 1.03
CA MET A 229 -29.33 -2.73 0.74
C MET A 229 -29.71 -1.34 0.22
N ARG A 230 -29.09 -0.29 0.78
CA ARG A 230 -29.31 1.09 0.31
C ARG A 230 -28.79 1.29 -1.11
N ASN A 231 -27.62 0.74 -1.43
CA ASN A 231 -27.06 0.81 -2.78
C ASN A 231 -27.95 0.10 -3.80
N ASP A 232 -28.43 -1.11 -3.50
CA ASP A 232 -29.36 -1.85 -4.37
C ASP A 232 -30.68 -1.08 -4.57
N ALA A 233 -31.29 -0.57 -3.49
CA ALA A 233 -32.53 0.21 -3.56
C ALA A 233 -32.35 1.50 -4.39
N ASN A 234 -31.28 2.25 -4.16
CA ASN A 234 -30.96 3.45 -4.93
C ASN A 234 -30.76 3.13 -6.41
N PHE A 235 -30.09 2.02 -6.72
CA PHE A 235 -29.81 1.64 -8.09
C PHE A 235 -31.07 1.17 -8.84
N ARG A 236 -31.97 0.46 -8.17
CA ARG A 236 -33.28 0.06 -8.72
C ARG A 236 -34.24 1.24 -8.90
N ALA A 237 -34.11 2.28 -8.08
CA ALA A 237 -34.94 3.48 -8.15
C ALA A 237 -34.49 4.45 -9.26
N MET A 238 -33.35 4.23 -9.92
CA MET A 238 -32.85 5.11 -10.97
C MET A 238 -33.74 5.06 -12.24
N PRO A 239 -33.99 6.20 -12.90
CA PRO A 239 -34.63 6.23 -14.22
C PRO A 239 -33.84 5.41 -15.25
N LEU A 240 -34.52 4.80 -16.21
CA LEU A 240 -33.90 3.95 -17.25
C LEU A 240 -32.77 4.66 -18.02
N TYR A 241 -32.93 5.97 -18.28
CA TYR A 241 -31.89 6.78 -18.90
C TYR A 241 -30.60 6.83 -18.06
N GLU A 242 -30.72 6.97 -16.74
CA GLU A 242 -29.57 6.99 -15.83
C GLU A 242 -28.92 5.62 -15.70
N ILE A 243 -29.70 4.54 -15.72
CA ILE A 243 -29.20 3.16 -15.73
C ILE A 243 -28.31 2.93 -16.97
N ASN A 244 -28.80 3.28 -18.15
CA ASN A 244 -28.04 3.12 -19.40
C ASN A 244 -26.76 3.98 -19.42
N ARG A 245 -26.83 5.19 -18.86
CA ARG A 245 -25.65 6.07 -18.71
C ARG A 245 -24.64 5.47 -17.73
N PHE A 246 -25.11 4.98 -16.60
CA PHE A 246 -24.28 4.32 -15.60
C PHE A 246 -23.55 3.14 -16.21
N GLN A 247 -24.23 2.25 -16.92
CA GLN A 247 -23.64 1.04 -17.52
C GLN A 247 -22.42 1.35 -18.40
N ARG A 248 -22.54 2.35 -19.29
CA ARG A 248 -21.45 2.77 -20.17
C ARG A 248 -20.31 3.40 -19.38
N MET A 249 -20.64 4.41 -18.56
CA MET A 249 -19.64 5.14 -17.78
C MET A 249 -18.89 4.26 -16.80
N PHE A 250 -19.60 3.32 -16.17
CA PHE A 250 -19.06 2.42 -15.16
C PHE A 250 -18.04 1.46 -15.76
N TYR A 251 -18.39 0.76 -16.83
CA TYR A 251 -17.46 -0.16 -17.49
C TYR A 251 -16.23 0.58 -17.99
N ASP A 252 -16.40 1.71 -18.69
CA ASP A 252 -15.28 2.46 -19.24
C ASP A 252 -14.34 2.97 -18.14
N THR A 253 -14.90 3.53 -17.06
CA THR A 253 -14.13 4.06 -15.92
C THR A 253 -13.39 2.95 -15.17
N GLU A 254 -14.06 1.85 -14.85
CA GLU A 254 -13.46 0.74 -14.11
C GLU A 254 -12.44 -0.02 -14.96
N ASN A 255 -12.70 -0.19 -16.26
CA ASN A 255 -11.74 -0.76 -17.20
C ASN A 255 -10.49 0.12 -17.34
N GLU A 256 -10.64 1.45 -17.38
CA GLU A 256 -9.49 2.36 -17.41
C GLU A 256 -8.64 2.24 -16.13
N LYS A 257 -9.29 2.20 -14.95
CA LYS A 257 -8.60 2.00 -13.65
C LYS A 257 -7.84 0.68 -13.61
N VAL A 258 -8.47 -0.43 -14.01
CA VAL A 258 -7.82 -1.76 -14.04
C VAL A 258 -6.66 -1.78 -15.03
N SER A 259 -6.85 -1.26 -16.25
CA SER A 259 -5.81 -1.15 -17.27
C SER A 259 -4.61 -0.35 -16.76
N ARG A 260 -4.86 0.78 -16.10
CA ARG A 260 -3.84 1.63 -15.46
C ARG A 260 -3.11 0.88 -14.36
N ALA A 261 -3.82 0.13 -13.54
CA ALA A 261 -3.25 -0.67 -12.46
C ALA A 261 -2.35 -1.79 -12.98
N VAL A 262 -2.78 -2.53 -14.02
CA VAL A 262 -1.99 -3.59 -14.66
C VAL A 262 -0.71 -3.02 -15.26
N LYS A 263 -0.80 -1.87 -15.93
CA LYS A 263 0.37 -1.17 -16.48
C LYS A 263 1.33 -0.74 -15.36
N LEU A 264 0.80 -0.06 -14.33
CA LEU A 264 1.58 0.39 -13.18
C LEU A 264 2.27 -0.78 -12.46
N TYR A 265 1.55 -1.90 -12.28
CA TYR A 265 2.10 -3.10 -11.67
C TYR A 265 3.30 -3.64 -12.47
N ARG A 266 3.14 -3.83 -13.78
CA ARG A 266 4.23 -4.28 -14.66
C ARG A 266 5.43 -3.33 -14.66
N GLU A 267 5.19 -2.02 -14.66
CA GLU A 267 6.24 -1.00 -14.60
C GLU A 267 7.02 -1.08 -13.29
N LEU A 268 6.33 -1.14 -12.15
CA LEU A 268 6.98 -1.19 -10.83
C LEU A 268 7.70 -2.52 -10.58
N THR A 269 7.18 -3.64 -11.09
CA THR A 269 7.89 -4.93 -11.04
C THR A 269 9.19 -4.89 -11.84
N ARG A 270 9.19 -4.25 -13.03
CA ARG A 270 10.40 -4.05 -13.84
C ARG A 270 11.38 -3.08 -13.20
N GLU A 271 10.87 -2.01 -12.58
CA GLU A 271 11.69 -1.06 -11.84
C GLU A 271 12.43 -1.75 -10.70
N ASP A 272 11.74 -2.61 -9.94
CA ASP A 272 12.36 -3.41 -8.88
C ASP A 272 13.45 -4.36 -9.43
N ALA A 273 13.16 -5.08 -10.51
CA ALA A 273 14.14 -5.96 -11.15
C ALA A 273 15.40 -5.19 -11.60
N SER A 274 15.22 -4.01 -12.22
CA SER A 274 16.32 -3.13 -12.62
C SER A 274 17.08 -2.59 -11.41
N TRP A 275 16.37 -2.23 -10.34
CA TRP A 275 16.98 -1.76 -9.11
C TRP A 275 17.85 -2.85 -8.48
N ARG A 276 17.35 -4.10 -8.42
CA ARG A 276 18.09 -5.26 -7.92
C ARG A 276 19.37 -5.50 -8.71
N ALA A 277 19.31 -5.41 -10.04
CA ALA A 277 20.49 -5.55 -10.88
C ALA A 277 21.56 -4.47 -10.57
N GLY A 278 21.13 -3.22 -10.39
CA GLY A 278 22.01 -2.11 -10.03
C GLY A 278 22.57 -2.16 -8.60
N HIS A 279 21.94 -2.92 -7.69
CA HIS A 279 22.33 -3.04 -6.28
C HIS A 279 22.73 -4.48 -5.91
N ALA A 280 23.18 -5.27 -6.90
CA ALA A 280 23.54 -6.67 -6.69
C ALA A 280 24.61 -6.85 -5.59
N GLY A 281 25.60 -5.95 -5.52
CA GLY A 281 26.62 -5.97 -4.48
C GLY A 281 26.07 -5.72 -3.06
N ASP A 282 25.09 -4.83 -2.91
CA ASP A 282 24.45 -4.56 -1.62
C ASP A 282 23.62 -5.78 -1.17
N ILE A 283 22.92 -6.41 -2.11
CA ILE A 283 22.14 -7.62 -1.86
C ILE A 283 23.06 -8.77 -1.44
N THR A 284 24.21 -8.97 -2.10
CA THR A 284 25.17 -10.02 -1.72
C THR A 284 25.71 -9.80 -0.31
N ARG A 285 26.13 -8.58 0.04
CA ARG A 285 26.59 -8.27 1.40
C ARG A 285 25.49 -8.49 2.44
N ALA A 286 24.27 -8.10 2.12
CA ALA A 286 23.12 -8.36 2.99
C ALA A 286 22.85 -9.87 3.13
N ARG A 287 22.89 -10.66 2.05
CA ARG A 287 22.74 -12.13 2.12
C ARG A 287 23.75 -12.76 3.07
N GLU A 288 25.01 -12.33 3.02
CA GLU A 288 26.06 -12.81 3.92
C GLU A 288 25.78 -12.42 5.38
N ALA A 289 25.42 -11.16 5.63
CA ALA A 289 25.05 -10.69 6.97
C ALA A 289 23.82 -11.41 7.53
N PHE A 290 22.91 -11.82 6.65
CA PHE A 290 21.67 -12.54 6.96
C PHE A 290 21.75 -14.02 6.56
N ALA A 291 22.93 -14.65 6.62
CA ALA A 291 23.11 -16.04 6.20
C ALA A 291 22.29 -17.05 7.02
N THR A 292 21.90 -16.69 8.24
CA THR A 292 21.04 -17.52 9.11
C THR A 292 19.54 -17.38 8.82
N CYS A 293 19.15 -16.46 7.93
CA CYS A 293 17.77 -16.37 7.44
C CYS A 293 17.35 -17.71 6.81
N GLY A 294 16.20 -18.23 7.22
CA GLY A 294 15.59 -19.40 6.57
C GLY A 294 16.13 -20.78 7.00
N MET A 295 17.12 -20.86 7.90
CA MET A 295 17.59 -22.17 8.39
C MET A 295 16.68 -22.85 9.43
N LYS A 296 15.66 -22.14 9.97
CA LYS A 296 14.73 -22.71 10.98
C LYS A 296 13.28 -22.87 10.52
N ASP A 297 12.89 -22.32 9.37
CA ASP A 297 11.49 -22.30 8.91
C ASP A 297 11.22 -23.21 7.70
N LEU A 298 12.20 -24.01 7.25
CA LEU A 298 12.02 -24.98 6.16
C LEU A 298 11.38 -26.31 6.59
N LEU A 299 11.01 -26.45 7.88
CA LEU A 299 10.18 -27.55 8.36
C LEU A 299 8.89 -26.94 8.90
N PRO A 300 7.72 -27.18 8.25
CA PRO A 300 6.46 -26.90 8.92
C PRO A 300 6.41 -27.74 10.21
N PRO A 301 5.93 -27.18 11.34
CA PRO A 301 5.64 -27.99 12.51
C PRO A 301 4.52 -28.98 12.13
N GLY A 302 4.90 -30.23 11.82
CA GLY A 302 3.95 -31.31 11.51
C GLY A 302 4.19 -32.10 10.22
N ALA A 303 5.22 -31.83 9.41
CA ALA A 303 5.58 -32.75 8.32
C ALA A 303 6.42 -33.92 8.88
N GLY A 304 5.75 -34.91 9.47
CA GLY A 304 6.33 -36.22 9.66
C GLY A 304 6.76 -36.76 8.29
N ILE A 305 8.06 -37.05 8.15
CA ILE A 305 8.58 -37.80 7.01
C ILE A 305 7.99 -39.21 7.15
N PRO A 306 7.21 -39.72 6.18
CA PRO A 306 6.84 -41.13 6.20
C PRO A 306 8.09 -41.96 5.89
N GLY A 307 8.49 -42.76 6.89
CA GLY A 307 9.13 -44.07 6.78
C GLY A 307 10.25 -44.25 5.74
N PHE A 308 11.48 -44.28 6.24
CA PHE A 308 12.41 -45.35 5.88
C PHE A 308 12.72 -46.13 7.16
N ASP A 309 11.90 -47.16 7.39
CA ASP A 309 12.23 -48.49 7.92
C ASP A 309 11.01 -49.40 7.67
#